data_AF-A0A8S2IV64-F1
#
_entry.id   AF-A0A8S2IV64-F1
#
_cell.length_a   1.000
_cell.length_b   1.000
_cell.length_c   1.000
_cell.angle_alpha   90.00
_cell.angle_beta   90.00
_cell.angle_gamma   90.00
#
_symmetry.space_group_name_H-M   'P 1'
#
loop_
_entity.id
_entity.type
_entity.pdbx_description
1 polymer ?
#
loop_
_entity_poly.entity_id
_entity_poly.type
_entity_poly.pdbx_seq_one_letter_code
_entity_poly.pdbx_strand_id
1 'polypeptide(L)'
;MKDPIGNYTRSRPACSKFNIQRQEAQGLLQPIDPPIGLDWWDPAPVTSTESKYDLRGNFFSSYQFAFARLPRNPFDAQRAKFKLTRPSDYWLHLQQFKGYVIKMARSNIQQQQILVKQRYDRHRSSPVYNIRDLIWLQVLVGRSKLDEGYRSPYPITHKLGPVNYILDNGNYI
;
A
#
# COMPACT_ATOMS: atom_id res chain seq x y z
N MET A 1 19.25 -54.53 -0.22
CA MET A 1 18.21 -54.37 0.83
C MET A 1 17.70 -52.95 0.75
N LYS A 2 16.39 -52.72 0.57
CA LYS A 2 15.80 -51.38 0.52
C LYS A 2 15.58 -50.88 1.95
N ASP A 3 15.99 -49.65 2.27
CA ASP A 3 15.88 -49.07 3.62
C ASP A 3 14.42 -48.96 4.08
N PRO A 4 13.98 -49.78 5.07
CA PRO A 4 12.59 -49.77 5.53
C PRO A 4 12.22 -48.45 6.21
N ILE A 5 13.20 -47.77 6.80
CA ILE A 5 13.03 -46.50 7.52
C ILE A 5 12.72 -45.34 6.54
N GLY A 6 13.33 -45.35 5.35
CA GLY A 6 13.09 -44.34 4.33
C GLY A 6 11.68 -44.40 3.75
N ASN A 7 11.10 -45.60 3.65
CA ASN A 7 9.73 -45.76 3.16
C ASN A 7 8.69 -45.30 4.19
N TYR A 8 8.95 -45.55 5.48
CA TYR A 8 8.04 -45.15 6.56
C TYR A 8 7.94 -43.63 6.74
N THR A 9 9.05 -42.91 6.57
CA THR A 9 9.06 -41.44 6.66
C THR A 9 8.36 -40.77 5.47
N ARG A 10 8.44 -41.36 4.26
CA ARG A 10 7.74 -40.85 3.06
C ARG A 10 6.24 -41.13 3.06
N SER A 11 5.77 -42.21 3.72
CA SER A 11 4.36 -42.60 3.71
C SER A 11 3.49 -41.81 4.69
N ARG A 12 4.06 -41.00 5.61
CA ARG A 12 3.28 -40.19 6.55
C ARG A 12 3.00 -38.77 5.99
N PRO A 13 1.75 -38.46 5.59
CA PRO A 13 1.42 -37.15 5.02
C PRO A 13 1.66 -35.98 6.00
N ALA A 14 1.53 -36.21 7.30
CA ALA A 14 1.81 -35.21 8.33
C ALA A 14 3.28 -34.75 8.36
N CYS A 15 4.23 -35.65 8.09
CA CYS A 15 5.66 -35.33 8.07
C CYS A 15 6.06 -34.59 6.79
N SER A 16 5.40 -34.89 5.66
CA SER A 16 5.66 -34.21 4.38
C SER A 16 5.33 -32.71 4.40
N LYS A 17 4.32 -32.30 5.18
CA LYS A 17 3.89 -30.89 5.29
C LYS A 17 4.93 -29.96 5.91
N PHE A 18 5.86 -30.49 6.69
CA PHE A 18 6.87 -29.71 7.42
C PHE A 18 8.31 -30.00 6.95
N ASN A 19 8.48 -30.82 5.92
CA ASN A 19 9.80 -31.10 5.38
C ASN A 19 10.27 -29.92 4.51
N ILE A 20 11.22 -29.14 5.02
CA ILE A 20 11.73 -27.91 4.40
C ILE A 20 12.59 -28.21 3.15
N GLN A 21 12.99 -29.47 2.96
CA GLN A 21 13.77 -29.89 1.79
C GLN A 21 12.90 -29.92 0.52
N ARG A 22 12.66 -28.75 -0.07
CA ARG A 22 12.20 -28.65 -1.46
C ARG A 22 13.40 -28.85 -2.41
N GLN A 23 13.77 -30.10 -2.62
CA GLN A 23 14.59 -30.48 -3.77
C GLN A 23 13.70 -30.57 -5.01
N GLU A 24 13.09 -29.46 -5.40
CA GLU A 24 12.51 -29.35 -6.73
C GLU A 24 13.66 -29.09 -7.71
N ALA A 25 13.62 -29.71 -8.88
CA ALA A 25 14.55 -29.34 -9.95
C ALA A 25 14.39 -27.83 -10.20
N GLN A 26 15.49 -27.11 -10.37
CA GLN A 26 15.44 -25.68 -10.68
C GLN A 26 14.61 -25.47 -11.94
N GLY A 27 13.36 -25.03 -11.76
CA GLY A 27 12.50 -24.68 -12.88
C GLY A 27 13.11 -23.49 -13.61
N LEU A 28 13.09 -23.51 -14.94
CA LEU A 28 13.30 -22.29 -15.71
C LEU A 28 12.23 -21.30 -15.26
N LEU A 29 12.66 -20.16 -14.70
CA LEU A 29 11.75 -19.08 -14.34
C LEU A 29 10.96 -18.71 -15.59
N GLN A 30 9.66 -18.98 -15.58
CA GLN A 30 8.79 -18.40 -16.59
C GLN A 30 8.83 -16.89 -16.39
N PRO A 31 9.09 -16.09 -17.43
CA PRO A 31 9.01 -14.65 -17.33
C PRO A 31 7.60 -14.30 -16.85
N ILE A 32 7.52 -13.75 -15.65
CA ILE A 32 6.29 -13.17 -15.12
C ILE A 32 6.25 -11.76 -15.70
N ASP A 33 5.21 -11.45 -16.46
CA ASP A 33 4.95 -10.07 -16.84
C ASP A 33 4.80 -9.25 -15.55
N PRO A 34 5.65 -8.23 -15.31
CA PRO A 34 5.60 -7.49 -14.06
C PRO A 34 4.20 -6.85 -13.91
N PRO A 35 3.60 -6.92 -12.71
CA PRO A 35 2.37 -6.19 -12.46
C PRO A 35 2.59 -4.73 -12.79
N ILE A 36 1.72 -4.17 -13.64
CA ILE A 36 1.79 -2.78 -14.09
C ILE A 36 1.77 -1.87 -12.86
N GLY A 37 2.96 -1.41 -12.48
CA GLY A 37 3.23 -0.46 -11.39
C GLY A 37 3.45 -1.11 -10.03
N LEU A 38 4.72 -1.16 -9.57
CA LEU A 38 5.19 -0.29 -8.47
C LEU A 38 6.69 -0.49 -8.10
N ASP A 39 7.61 -0.67 -9.03
CA ASP A 39 9.03 -0.72 -8.66
C ASP A 39 9.64 0.69 -8.60
N TRP A 40 9.95 1.14 -7.38
CA TRP A 40 10.56 2.44 -7.07
C TRP A 40 12.00 2.60 -7.59
N TRP A 41 12.59 1.55 -8.17
CA TRP A 41 13.99 1.50 -8.61
C TRP A 41 14.21 1.12 -10.07
N ASP A 42 13.14 0.87 -10.84
CA ASP A 42 13.33 0.59 -12.27
C ASP A 42 13.64 1.88 -13.04
N PRO A 43 14.67 1.90 -13.90
CA PRO A 43 14.82 2.96 -14.88
C PRO A 43 13.53 2.99 -15.70
N ALA A 44 12.88 4.15 -15.74
CA ALA A 44 11.63 4.34 -16.48
C ALA A 44 11.74 3.66 -17.85
N PRO A 45 10.72 2.89 -18.29
CA PRO A 45 10.82 2.10 -19.51
C PRO A 45 11.25 3.01 -20.65
N VAL A 46 12.39 2.67 -21.26
CA VAL A 46 12.94 3.35 -22.43
C VAL A 46 12.06 2.98 -23.60
N THR A 47 10.89 3.61 -23.67
CA THR A 47 10.02 3.56 -24.83
C THR A 47 10.61 4.49 -25.87
N SER A 48 10.87 3.94 -27.05
CA SER A 48 11.41 4.65 -28.19
C SER A 48 10.51 5.82 -28.56
N THR A 49 11.09 7.02 -28.49
CA THR A 49 10.74 8.26 -29.21
C THR A 49 9.39 8.94 -29.00
N GLU A 50 8.39 8.34 -28.36
CA GLU A 50 7.18 9.06 -27.95
C GLU A 50 6.67 8.53 -26.60
N SER A 51 7.31 8.92 -25.50
CA SER A 51 6.67 8.84 -24.19
C SER A 51 5.56 9.88 -24.13
N LYS A 52 4.46 9.52 -24.79
CA LYS A 52 3.13 10.08 -24.57
C LYS A 52 2.76 9.68 -23.15
N TYR A 53 3.29 10.39 -22.17
CA TYR A 53 2.88 10.25 -20.77
C TYR A 53 1.37 10.37 -20.78
N ASP A 54 0.71 9.28 -20.42
CA ASP A 54 -0.73 9.21 -20.40
C ASP A 54 -1.22 10.24 -19.37
N LEU A 55 -1.61 11.43 -19.84
CA LEU A 55 -2.18 12.51 -19.02
C LEU A 55 -3.47 12.06 -18.31
N ARG A 56 -3.92 10.82 -18.53
CA ARG A 56 -5.05 10.18 -17.88
C ARG A 56 -4.66 9.46 -16.58
N GLY A 57 -3.38 9.15 -16.37
CA GLY A 57 -2.85 8.57 -15.14
C GLY A 57 -2.22 9.65 -14.25
N ASN A 58 -2.97 10.20 -13.31
CA ASN A 58 -2.57 11.27 -12.38
C ASN A 58 -1.52 10.83 -11.32
N PHE A 59 -0.42 10.23 -11.74
CA PHE A 59 0.68 9.83 -10.86
C PHE A 59 1.78 10.90 -10.91
N PHE A 60 1.83 11.74 -9.87
CA PHE A 60 2.93 12.66 -9.67
C PHE A 60 4.07 11.97 -8.92
N SER A 61 5.30 12.09 -9.41
CA SER A 61 6.49 11.58 -8.70
C SER A 61 6.88 12.51 -7.55
N SER A 62 7.55 11.97 -6.52
CA SER A 62 8.08 12.75 -5.39
C SER A 62 8.98 13.91 -5.86
N TYR A 63 9.70 13.73 -6.97
CA TYR A 63 10.49 14.77 -7.60
C TYR A 63 9.64 15.96 -8.08
N GLN A 64 8.52 15.68 -8.75
CA GLN A 64 7.61 16.72 -9.24
C GLN A 64 7.01 17.53 -8.08
N PHE A 65 6.72 16.89 -6.95
CA PHE A 65 6.28 17.59 -5.74
C PHE A 65 7.34 18.53 -5.18
N ALA A 66 8.60 18.08 -5.11
CA ALA A 66 9.69 18.87 -4.55
C ALA A 66 10.08 20.06 -5.43
N PHE A 67 10.17 19.84 -6.75
CA PHE A 67 10.76 20.82 -7.66
C PHE A 67 9.76 21.50 -8.59
N ALA A 68 8.47 21.13 -8.53
CA ALA A 68 7.42 21.63 -9.41
C ALA A 68 7.83 21.61 -10.90
N ARG A 69 8.57 20.58 -11.31
CA ARG A 69 9.01 20.36 -12.70
C ARG A 69 9.16 18.86 -12.95
N LEU A 70 9.00 18.45 -14.21
CA LEU A 70 9.28 17.08 -14.63
C LEU A 70 10.77 16.76 -14.44
N PRO A 71 11.13 15.57 -13.94
CA PRO A 71 12.51 15.11 -14.01
C PRO A 71 12.93 15.11 -15.48
N ARG A 72 14.10 15.65 -15.76
CA ARG A 72 14.60 15.80 -17.13
C ARG A 72 15.82 14.91 -17.27
N ASN A 73 15.78 14.00 -18.25
CA ASN A 73 16.95 13.23 -18.60
C ASN A 73 17.95 14.18 -19.29
N PRO A 74 19.26 14.14 -18.96
CA PRO A 74 20.27 14.92 -19.69
C PRO A 74 20.28 14.66 -21.21
N PHE A 75 19.76 13.51 -21.66
CA PHE A 75 19.68 13.14 -23.07
C PHE A 75 18.36 13.51 -23.75
N ASP A 76 17.38 14.06 -23.03
CA ASP A 76 16.10 14.47 -23.63
C ASP A 76 16.29 15.65 -24.60
N ALA A 77 15.57 15.61 -25.72
CA ALA A 77 15.55 16.68 -26.69
C ALA A 77 15.22 18.03 -26.01
N GLN A 78 15.93 19.09 -26.42
CA GLN A 78 15.67 20.41 -25.88
C GLN A 78 14.27 20.88 -26.31
N ARG A 79 13.36 21.08 -25.34
CA ARG A 79 12.01 21.58 -25.61
C ARG A 79 12.08 22.90 -26.38
N ALA A 80 11.04 23.15 -27.19
CA ALA A 80 10.81 24.42 -27.85
C ALA A 80 10.98 25.57 -26.83
N LYS A 81 11.92 26.46 -27.13
CA LYS A 81 12.21 27.63 -26.29
C LYS A 81 10.96 28.51 -26.31
N PHE A 82 10.20 28.53 -25.22
CA PHE A 82 9.15 29.54 -25.09
C PHE A 82 9.84 30.89 -24.85
N LYS A 83 9.53 31.87 -25.68
CA LYS A 83 10.01 33.23 -25.47
C LYS A 83 9.06 33.89 -24.48
N LEU A 84 9.60 34.24 -23.31
CA LEU A 84 8.90 35.14 -22.40
C LEU A 84 8.87 36.53 -23.02
N THR A 85 7.74 37.22 -22.89
CA THR A 85 7.59 38.60 -23.35
C THR A 85 8.58 39.52 -22.64
N ARG A 86 8.83 39.26 -21.35
CA ARG A 86 9.85 39.93 -20.54
C ARG A 86 10.57 38.94 -19.63
N PRO A 87 11.88 39.08 -19.40
CA PRO A 87 12.63 38.22 -18.48
C PRO A 87 12.10 38.25 -17.03
N SER A 88 11.51 39.38 -16.60
CA SER A 88 10.94 39.57 -15.25
C SER A 88 9.76 38.66 -14.94
N ASP A 89 9.03 38.20 -15.96
CA ASP A 89 7.73 37.54 -15.78
C ASP A 89 7.89 36.04 -15.47
N TYR A 90 9.10 35.50 -15.62
CA TYR A 90 9.42 34.10 -15.35
C TYR A 90 9.01 33.68 -13.93
N TRP A 91 9.37 34.49 -12.93
CA TRP A 91 9.10 34.17 -11.53
C TRP A 91 7.61 34.09 -11.23
N LEU A 92 6.82 35.02 -11.79
CA LEU A 92 5.38 35.04 -11.63
C LEU A 92 4.74 33.78 -12.23
N HIS A 93 5.10 33.43 -13.46
CA HIS A 93 4.63 32.22 -14.11
C HIS A 93 5.03 30.96 -13.33
N LEU A 94 6.25 30.91 -12.79
CA LEU A 94 6.70 29.80 -11.97
C LEU A 94 5.86 29.65 -10.70
N GLN A 95 5.55 30.76 -10.01
CA GLN A 95 4.70 30.74 -8.81
C GLN A 95 3.26 30.31 -9.12
N GLN A 96 2.69 30.80 -10.22
CA GLN A 96 1.36 30.39 -10.69
C GLN A 96 1.32 28.90 -11.01
N PHE A 97 2.31 28.42 -11.76
CA PHE A 97 2.44 27.00 -12.11
C PHE A 97 2.60 26.13 -10.87
N LYS A 98 3.47 26.53 -9.93
CA LYS A 98 3.66 25.84 -8.64
C LYS A 98 2.34 25.76 -7.87
N GLY A 99 1.61 26.87 -7.76
CA GLY A 99 0.31 26.92 -7.09
C GLY A 99 -0.71 25.99 -7.74
N TYR A 100 -0.75 25.94 -9.07
CA TYR A 100 -1.61 25.03 -9.82
C TYR A 100 -1.27 23.55 -9.56
N VAL A 101 0.01 23.16 -9.65
CA VAL A 101 0.47 21.80 -9.39
C VAL A 101 0.12 21.35 -7.97
N ILE A 102 0.35 22.20 -6.97
CA ILE A 102 0.01 21.89 -5.57
C ILE A 102 -1.50 21.66 -5.40
N LYS A 103 -2.34 22.51 -6.01
CA LYS A 103 -3.81 22.35 -5.96
C LYS A 103 -4.25 21.02 -6.59
N MET A 104 -3.73 20.71 -7.77
CA MET A 104 -4.04 19.46 -8.47
C MET A 104 -3.60 18.25 -7.65
N ALA A 105 -2.39 18.30 -7.11
CA ALA A 105 -1.86 17.20 -6.32
C ALA A 105 -2.66 16.95 -5.04
N ARG A 106 -3.10 18.02 -4.34
CA ARG A 106 -4.01 17.92 -3.19
C ARG A 106 -5.33 17.26 -3.58
N SER A 107 -5.93 17.67 -4.70
CA SER A 107 -7.15 17.07 -5.22
C SER A 107 -6.99 15.57 -5.49
N ASN A 108 -5.89 15.18 -6.13
CA ASN A 108 -5.60 13.77 -6.42
C ASN A 108 -5.42 12.96 -5.13
N ILE A 109 -4.65 13.46 -4.16
CA ILE A 109 -4.46 12.78 -2.86
C ILE A 109 -5.82 12.59 -2.18
N GLN A 110 -6.65 13.64 -2.13
CA GLN A 110 -7.97 13.57 -1.50
C GLN A 110 -8.89 12.55 -2.21
N GLN A 111 -8.93 12.55 -3.54
CA GLN A 111 -9.69 11.57 -4.31
C GLN A 111 -9.22 10.15 -4.05
N GLN A 112 -7.91 9.91 -4.02
CA GLN A 112 -7.35 8.58 -3.73
C GLN A 112 -7.67 8.12 -2.30
N GLN A 113 -7.61 9.02 -1.32
CA GLN A 113 -8.02 8.73 0.05
C GLN A 113 -9.49 8.33 0.14
N ILE A 114 -10.37 9.05 -0.57
CA ILE A 114 -11.80 8.71 -0.65
C ILE A 114 -12.00 7.33 -1.28
N LEU A 115 -11.33 7.03 -2.40
CA LEU A 115 -11.46 5.74 -3.08
C LEU A 115 -10.93 4.57 -2.23
N VAL A 116 -9.80 4.75 -1.53
CA VAL A 116 -9.27 3.74 -0.60
C VAL A 116 -10.27 3.51 0.53
N LYS A 117 -10.82 4.58 1.12
CA LYS A 117 -11.85 4.47 2.16
C LYS A 117 -13.08 3.72 1.66
N GLN A 118 -13.62 4.08 0.49
CA GLN A 118 -14.77 3.39 -0.11
C GLN A 118 -14.52 1.90 -0.34
N ARG A 119 -13.31 1.54 -0.83
CA ARG A 119 -12.93 0.12 -1.02
C ARG A 119 -12.86 -0.62 0.31
N TYR A 120 -12.28 0.00 1.33
CA TYR A 120 -12.20 -0.58 2.67
C TYR A 120 -13.58 -0.75 3.31
N ASP A 121 -14.45 0.26 3.16
CA ASP A 121 -15.78 0.27 3.75
C ASP A 121 -16.78 -0.67 3.04
N ARG A 122 -16.59 -0.97 1.73
CA ARG A 122 -17.52 -1.80 0.93
C ARG A 122 -17.81 -3.17 1.53
N HIS A 123 -16.81 -3.80 2.17
CA HIS A 123 -16.94 -5.14 2.76
C HIS A 123 -16.79 -5.12 4.28
N ARG A 124 -16.81 -3.94 4.88
CA ARG A 124 -16.70 -3.82 6.32
C ARG A 124 -18.07 -4.10 6.93
N SER A 125 -18.17 -5.17 7.71
CA SER A 125 -19.23 -5.25 8.71
C SER A 125 -19.04 -4.03 9.61
N SER A 126 -20.01 -3.12 9.65
CA SER A 126 -20.03 -2.02 10.61
C SER A 126 -20.89 -2.44 11.80
N PRO A 127 -20.38 -3.29 12.72
CA PRO A 127 -21.16 -3.63 13.89
C PRO A 127 -21.35 -2.34 14.69
N VAL A 128 -22.61 -1.91 14.80
CA VAL A 128 -22.98 -0.81 15.67
C VAL A 128 -23.28 -1.41 17.03
N TYR A 129 -22.38 -1.20 17.96
CA TYR A 129 -22.58 -1.62 19.35
C TYR A 129 -23.34 -0.55 20.15
N ASN A 130 -24.14 -1.02 21.09
CA ASN A 130 -24.86 -0.22 22.07
C ASN A 130 -24.06 -0.11 23.37
N ILE A 131 -24.42 0.89 24.20
CA ILE A 131 -23.86 1.03 25.54
C ILE A 131 -24.29 -0.20 26.36
N ARG A 132 -23.37 -0.76 27.15
CA ARG A 132 -23.45 -2.03 27.89
C ARG A 132 -23.33 -3.32 27.07
N ASP A 133 -23.20 -3.25 25.75
CA ASP A 133 -22.82 -4.45 25.00
C ASP A 133 -21.42 -4.92 25.43
N LEU A 134 -21.25 -6.24 25.52
CA LEU A 134 -20.00 -6.88 25.86
C LEU A 134 -19.18 -7.14 24.59
N ILE A 135 -17.94 -6.66 24.56
CA ILE A 135 -17.05 -6.85 23.41
C ILE A 135 -15.70 -7.43 23.83
N TRP A 136 -15.14 -8.27 22.96
CA TRP A 136 -13.82 -8.87 23.16
C TRP A 136 -12.74 -8.00 22.53
N LEU A 137 -11.65 -7.75 23.26
CA LEU A 137 -10.53 -6.96 22.75
C LEU A 137 -9.44 -7.86 22.15
N GLN A 138 -9.06 -7.61 20.90
CA GLN A 138 -7.98 -8.34 20.24
C GLN A 138 -6.61 -7.90 20.77
N VAL A 139 -5.76 -8.86 21.15
CA VAL A 139 -4.37 -8.60 21.57
C VAL A 139 -3.48 -8.56 20.33
N LEU A 140 -2.99 -7.37 19.96
CA LEU A 140 -2.23 -7.15 18.72
C LEU A 140 -0.74 -7.52 18.84
N VAL A 141 -0.12 -7.29 20.00
CA VAL A 141 1.34 -7.39 20.18
C VAL A 141 1.69 -8.14 21.46
N GLY A 142 2.83 -8.82 21.48
CA GLY A 142 3.39 -9.44 22.69
C GLY A 142 2.80 -10.80 23.06
N ARG A 143 2.07 -11.45 22.14
CA ARG A 143 1.49 -12.78 22.36
C ARG A 143 2.44 -13.90 21.94
N SER A 144 2.51 -14.95 22.74
CA SER A 144 3.04 -16.24 22.33
C SER A 144 2.06 -16.94 21.37
N LYS A 145 2.49 -18.04 20.73
CA LYS A 145 1.61 -18.83 19.85
C LYS A 145 0.46 -19.52 20.59
N LEU A 146 0.59 -19.70 21.90
CA LEU A 146 -0.38 -20.40 22.75
C LEU A 146 -1.21 -19.43 23.61
N ASP A 147 -0.89 -18.15 23.59
CA ASP A 147 -1.62 -17.15 24.35
C ASP A 147 -2.96 -16.82 23.67
N GLU A 148 -3.94 -16.44 24.48
CA GLU A 148 -5.27 -16.05 24.02
C GLU A 148 -5.19 -14.83 23.08
N GLY A 149 -5.84 -14.94 21.92
CA GLY A 149 -5.87 -13.85 20.93
C GLY A 149 -6.80 -12.71 21.31
N TYR A 150 -7.71 -12.94 22.26
CA TYR A 150 -8.72 -11.99 22.71
C TYR A 150 -8.74 -11.96 24.23
N ARG A 151 -8.95 -10.78 24.80
CA ARG A 151 -9.15 -10.59 26.24
C ARG A 151 -10.64 -10.49 26.57
N SER A 152 -10.95 -10.90 27.79
CA SER A 152 -12.24 -10.93 28.49
C SER A 152 -13.25 -9.89 27.96
N PRO A 153 -14.56 -10.22 27.93
CA PRO A 153 -15.56 -9.27 27.48
C PRO A 153 -15.59 -8.00 28.34
N TYR A 154 -15.41 -6.85 27.71
CA TYR A 154 -15.51 -5.54 28.34
C TYR A 154 -16.85 -4.89 27.97
N PRO A 155 -17.60 -4.34 28.94
CA PRO A 155 -18.80 -3.58 28.65
C PRO A 155 -18.44 -2.21 28.08
N ILE A 156 -19.20 -1.78 27.07
CA ILE A 156 -19.08 -0.42 26.54
C ILE A 156 -19.72 0.58 27.50
N THR A 157 -18.94 1.56 27.96
CA THR A 157 -19.40 2.63 28.87
C THR A 157 -19.88 3.86 28.11
N HIS A 158 -19.11 4.30 27.12
CA HIS A 158 -19.42 5.49 26.33
C HIS A 158 -19.15 5.28 24.84
N LYS A 159 -19.97 5.93 24.01
CA LYS A 159 -19.81 5.97 22.57
C LYS A 159 -19.32 7.36 22.15
N LEU A 160 -18.08 7.45 21.66
CA LEU A 160 -17.48 8.71 21.19
C LEU A 160 -17.77 8.98 19.71
N GLY A 161 -18.05 7.93 18.94
CA GLY A 161 -18.32 8.03 17.51
C GLY A 161 -18.89 6.73 16.93
N PRO A 162 -18.93 6.58 15.60
CA PRO A 162 -19.48 5.39 14.96
C PRO A 162 -18.63 4.13 15.17
N VAL A 163 -17.31 4.27 15.39
CA VAL A 163 -16.36 3.16 15.60
C VAL A 163 -15.51 3.31 16.87
N ASN A 164 -15.66 4.42 17.59
CA ASN A 164 -14.86 4.73 18.78
C ASN A 164 -15.71 4.57 20.04
N TYR A 165 -15.26 3.71 20.94
CA TYR A 165 -15.95 3.35 22.16
C TYR A 165 -14.98 3.40 23.34
N ILE A 166 -15.46 3.84 24.51
CA ILE A 166 -14.75 3.72 25.78
C ILE A 166 -15.27 2.46 26.46
N LEU A 167 -14.34 1.68 27.00
CA LEU A 167 -14.61 0.43 27.68
C LEU A 167 -14.35 0.60 29.16
N ASP A 168 -15.13 -0.10 29.98
CA ASP A 168 -14.81 -0.20 31.41
C ASP A 168 -13.62 -1.14 31.57
N ASN A 169 -12.52 -0.64 32.12
CA ASN A 169 -11.37 -1.47 32.49
C ASN A 169 -11.59 -2.16 33.84
N GLY A 170 -12.81 -2.10 34.40
CA GLY A 170 -13.19 -2.73 35.66
C GLY A 170 -12.47 -4.06 35.84
N ASN A 171 -11.68 -4.15 36.91
CA ASN A 171 -11.04 -5.38 37.36
C ASN A 171 -12.14 -6.35 37.81
N TYR A 172 -12.86 -6.92 36.85
CA TYR A 172 -13.75 -8.05 37.08
C TYR A 172 -12.84 -9.28 37.19
N ILE A 173 -12.36 -9.52 38.41
CA ILE A 173 -11.65 -10.73 38.83
C ILE A 173 -12.67 -11.88 38.88
#